data_AF-A0A919HSH3-F1
#
_entry.id   AF-A0A919HSH3-F1
#
_cell.length_a   1.000
_cell.length_b   1.000
_cell.length_c   1.000
_cell.angle_alpha   90.00
_cell.angle_beta   90.00
_cell.angle_gamma   90.00
#
_symmetry.space_group_name_H-M   'P 1'
#
loop_
_entity.id
_entity.type
_entity.pdbx_description
1 polymer ?
#
loop_
_entity_poly.entity_id
_entity_poly.type
_entity_poly.pdbx_seq_one_letter_code
_entity_poly.pdbx_strand_id
1 'polypeptide(L)'
;MKLAIHNEVAVSNDEVRQLDRAFVFHSWSMQGNLNPLVIAGAQGCELWDYEGNTWLDFSSQLVNVNIGYQHPRVLAAMKAQLETRSPSRPPPPTLPAEKRRSASSTGAGGLQ
;
A
#
# COMPACT_ATOMS: atom_id res chain seq x y z
N MET A 1 -18.25 14.45 2.43
CA MET A 1 -17.45 15.30 1.54
C MET A 1 -16.82 14.43 0.47
N LYS A 2 -17.27 14.57 -0.77
CA LYS A 2 -16.81 13.83 -1.96
C LYS A 2 -15.55 14.55 -2.45
N LEU A 3 -14.36 14.00 -2.19
CA LEU A 3 -13.14 14.55 -2.81
C LEU A 3 -13.21 14.23 -4.30
N ALA A 4 -13.61 15.21 -5.09
CA ALA A 4 -13.49 15.18 -6.54
C ALA A 4 -12.01 15.29 -6.88
N ILE A 5 -11.41 14.18 -7.30
CA ILE A 5 -10.19 14.24 -8.12
C ILE A 5 -10.67 14.81 -9.46
N HIS A 6 -10.42 16.09 -9.71
CA HIS A 6 -10.67 16.70 -11.00
C HIS A 6 -9.61 16.17 -11.98
N ASN A 7 -9.96 15.16 -12.77
CA ASN A 7 -9.24 14.85 -13.99
C ASN A 7 -10.10 15.36 -15.16
N GLU A 8 -9.56 16.22 -16.01
CA GLU A 8 -10.27 16.80 -17.18
C GLU A 8 -10.57 15.77 -18.28
N VAL A 9 -10.16 14.51 -18.10
CA VAL A 9 -10.49 13.39 -18.98
C VAL A 9 -11.22 12.34 -18.16
N ALA A 10 -12.44 12.01 -18.57
CA ALA A 10 -13.19 10.89 -18.02
C ALA A 10 -12.43 9.59 -18.35
N VAL A 11 -11.74 9.03 -17.36
CA VAL A 11 -11.01 7.77 -17.49
C VAL A 11 -12.01 6.65 -17.73
N SER A 12 -11.82 5.85 -18.78
CA SER A 12 -12.71 4.73 -19.14
C SER A 12 -12.11 3.38 -18.75
N ASN A 13 -12.95 2.33 -18.68
CA ASN A 13 -12.47 0.98 -18.41
C ASN A 13 -11.49 0.49 -19.48
N ASP A 14 -11.77 0.78 -20.75
CA ASP A 14 -10.95 0.37 -21.88
C ASP A 14 -9.57 1.03 -21.86
N GLU A 15 -9.51 2.32 -21.56
CA GLU A 15 -8.25 3.05 -21.44
C GLU A 15 -7.34 2.46 -20.36
N VAL A 16 -7.88 2.25 -19.15
CA VAL A 16 -7.14 1.67 -18.02
C VAL A 16 -6.67 0.27 -18.35
N ARG A 17 -7.52 -0.55 -19.00
CA ARG A 17 -7.18 -1.91 -19.39
C ARG A 17 -6.08 -1.96 -20.45
N GLN A 18 -6.10 -1.05 -21.42
CA GLN A 18 -5.06 -0.97 -22.44
C GLN A 18 -3.71 -0.58 -21.83
N LEU A 19 -3.69 0.41 -20.93
CA LEU A 19 -2.47 0.81 -20.23
C LEU A 19 -1.93 -0.30 -19.34
N ASP A 20 -2.81 -0.98 -18.61
CA ASP A 20 -2.45 -2.13 -17.78
C ASP A 20 -1.78 -3.23 -18.62
N ARG A 21 -2.38 -3.63 -19.75
CA ARG A 21 -1.79 -4.64 -20.65
C ARG A 21 -0.47 -4.20 -21.29
N ALA A 22 -0.25 -2.90 -21.46
CA ALA A 22 0.98 -2.38 -22.08
C ALA A 22 2.15 -2.31 -21.09
N PHE A 23 1.88 -2.07 -19.81
CA PHE A 23 2.92 -1.69 -18.83
C PHE A 23 2.97 -2.52 -17.56
N VAL A 24 1.94 -3.32 -17.26
CA VAL A 24 1.85 -4.11 -16.03
C VAL A 24 2.07 -5.59 -16.34
N PHE A 25 3.03 -6.20 -15.63
CA PHE A 25 3.24 -7.64 -15.66
C PHE A 25 2.42 -8.31 -14.56
N HIS A 26 1.45 -9.13 -14.95
CA HIS A 26 0.52 -9.76 -14.00
C HIS A 26 1.05 -11.05 -13.41
N SER A 27 0.95 -11.19 -12.09
CA SER A 27 1.27 -12.43 -11.40
C SER A 27 0.38 -13.60 -11.87
N TRP A 28 0.97 -14.80 -11.93
CA TRP A 28 0.27 -16.07 -12.20
C TRP A 28 -0.56 -16.12 -13.48
N SER A 29 -0.23 -15.28 -14.47
CA SER A 29 -1.00 -15.12 -15.70
C SER A 29 -0.12 -15.18 -16.95
N MET A 30 -0.65 -15.72 -18.04
CA MET A 30 -0.05 -15.56 -19.36
C MET A 30 -0.41 -14.17 -19.91
N GLN A 31 0.61 -13.36 -20.22
CA GLN A 31 0.40 -11.95 -20.54
C GLN A 31 -0.34 -11.73 -21.88
N GLY A 32 -0.16 -12.61 -22.87
CA GLY A 32 -0.64 -12.39 -24.25
C GLY A 32 -2.15 -12.22 -24.40
N ASN A 33 -2.95 -12.96 -23.64
CA ASN A 33 -4.42 -12.99 -23.77
C ASN A 33 -5.16 -12.51 -22.51
N LEU A 34 -4.49 -11.66 -21.72
CA LEU A 34 -5.06 -11.16 -20.47
C LEU A 34 -6.16 -10.13 -20.74
N ASN A 35 -7.31 -10.31 -20.09
CA ASN A 35 -8.43 -9.36 -20.06
C ASN A 35 -8.77 -9.01 -18.60
N PRO A 36 -8.02 -8.09 -17.97
CA PRO A 36 -8.17 -7.81 -16.55
C PRO A 36 -9.43 -6.99 -16.25
N LEU A 37 -10.05 -7.29 -15.11
CA LEU A 37 -11.09 -6.46 -14.52
C LEU A 37 -10.44 -5.21 -13.95
N VAL A 38 -10.94 -4.04 -14.35
CA VAL A 38 -10.45 -2.74 -13.88
C VAL A 38 -11.37 -2.24 -12.77
N ILE A 39 -10.77 -1.79 -11.67
CA ILE A 39 -11.50 -1.29 -10.49
C ILE A 39 -11.09 0.16 -10.26
N ALA A 40 -12.07 1.05 -10.14
CA ALA A 40 -11.88 2.46 -9.87
C ALA A 40 -11.88 2.76 -8.36
N GLY A 41 -12.65 2.00 -7.58
CA GLY A 41 -12.72 2.19 -6.13
C GLY A 41 -13.44 1.08 -5.40
N ALA A 42 -13.44 1.20 -4.08
CA ALA A 42 -14.01 0.23 -3.16
C ALA A 42 -14.39 0.86 -1.82
N GLN A 43 -15.47 0.40 -1.20
CA GLN A 43 -15.89 0.80 0.16
C GLN A 43 -16.65 -0.34 0.83
N GLY A 44 -16.34 -0.62 2.11
CA GLY A 44 -16.98 -1.72 2.82
C GLY A 44 -16.63 -3.06 2.16
N CYS A 45 -17.62 -3.77 1.62
CA CYS A 45 -17.41 -5.02 0.87
C CYS A 45 -17.66 -4.85 -0.64
N GLU A 46 -17.88 -3.63 -1.13
CA GLU A 46 -18.25 -3.37 -2.53
C GLU A 46 -17.08 -2.76 -3.31
N LEU A 47 -17.00 -3.13 -4.59
CA LEU A 47 -16.04 -2.67 -5.59
C LEU A 47 -16.80 -2.03 -6.75
N TRP A 48 -16.26 -1.01 -7.40
CA TRP A 48 -16.83 -0.45 -8.63
C TRP A 48 -15.77 -0.07 -9.65
N ASP A 49 -16.16 -0.07 -10.92
CA ASP A 49 -15.31 0.31 -12.05
C ASP A 49 -15.51 1.78 -12.48
N TYR A 50 -14.90 2.17 -13.61
CA TYR A 50 -15.01 3.53 -14.15
C TYR A 50 -16.33 3.78 -14.89
N GLU A 51 -17.10 2.73 -15.20
CA GLU A 51 -18.39 2.80 -15.91
C GLU A 51 -19.59 2.72 -14.95
N GLY A 52 -19.35 2.51 -13.65
CA GLY A 52 -20.36 2.47 -12.60
C GLY A 52 -20.90 1.07 -12.29
N ASN A 53 -20.34 0.02 -12.89
CA ASN A 53 -20.67 -1.34 -12.49
C ASN A 53 -20.14 -1.61 -11.09
N THR A 54 -20.91 -2.32 -10.27
CA THR A 54 -20.59 -2.60 -8.86
C THR A 54 -20.63 -4.10 -8.57
N TRP A 55 -19.70 -4.58 -7.76
CA TRP A 55 -19.59 -5.98 -7.35
C TRP A 55 -19.40 -6.11 -5.83
N LEU A 56 -19.87 -7.23 -5.27
CA LEU A 56 -19.64 -7.61 -3.88
C LEU A 56 -18.40 -8.52 -3.78
N ASP A 57 -17.44 -8.14 -2.96
CA ASP A 57 -16.22 -8.91 -2.69
C ASP A 57 -16.48 -9.99 -1.64
N PHE A 58 -16.75 -11.22 -2.10
CA PHE A 58 -16.95 -12.38 -1.24
C PHE A 58 -15.66 -13.04 -0.76
N SER A 59 -14.49 -12.63 -1.27
CA SER A 59 -13.21 -13.25 -0.93
C SER A 59 -12.31 -12.37 -0.06
N SER A 60 -12.73 -11.13 0.22
CA SER A 60 -11.90 -10.11 0.87
C SER A 60 -10.55 -9.94 0.14
N GLN A 61 -10.63 -9.81 -1.19
CA GLN A 61 -9.54 -10.02 -2.16
C GLN A 61 -8.90 -11.39 -2.02
N LEU A 62 -7.59 -11.43 -1.78
CA LEU A 62 -6.84 -12.62 -1.43
C LEU A 62 -6.82 -12.76 0.10
N VAL A 63 -8.03 -12.78 0.70
CA VAL A 63 -8.27 -12.98 2.14
C VAL A 63 -7.47 -12.03 3.03
N ASN A 64 -7.48 -10.73 2.70
CA ASN A 64 -6.71 -9.72 3.43
C ASN A 64 -7.52 -8.48 3.87
N VAL A 65 -8.67 -8.21 3.25
CA VAL A 65 -9.49 -7.02 3.54
C VAL A 65 -10.50 -7.30 4.67
N ASN A 66 -10.01 -7.70 5.84
CA ASN A 66 -10.86 -8.23 6.92
C ASN A 66 -11.83 -7.21 7.55
N ILE A 67 -11.51 -5.92 7.50
CA ILE A 67 -12.34 -4.84 8.06
C ILE A 67 -13.05 -4.00 6.99
N GLY A 68 -13.07 -4.51 5.76
CA GLY A 68 -13.61 -3.81 4.60
C GLY A 68 -12.71 -2.69 4.06
N TYR A 69 -13.00 -2.28 2.84
CA TYR A 69 -12.34 -1.19 2.14
C TYR A 69 -12.63 0.17 2.78
N GLN A 70 -11.63 1.05 2.77
CA GLN A 70 -11.73 2.44 3.23
C GLN A 70 -12.28 2.62 4.66
N HIS A 71 -11.94 1.70 5.57
CA HIS A 71 -12.37 1.80 6.96
C HIS A 71 -11.98 3.17 7.59
N PRO A 72 -12.94 4.00 8.07
CA PRO A 72 -12.68 5.41 8.42
C PRO A 72 -11.57 5.62 9.45
N ARG A 73 -11.47 4.73 10.45
CA ARG A 73 -10.44 4.81 11.50
C ARG A 73 -9.03 4.58 10.94
N VAL A 74 -8.87 3.70 9.95
CA VAL A 74 -7.58 3.42 9.33
C VAL A 74 -7.19 4.59 8.43
N LEU A 75 -8.13 5.10 7.64
CA LEU A 75 -7.90 6.27 6.80
C LEU A 75 -7.48 7.49 7.62
N ALA A 76 -8.14 7.76 8.74
CA ALA A 76 -7.80 8.85 9.65
C ALA A 76 -6.39 8.68 10.25
N ALA A 77 -6.05 7.48 10.72
CA ALA A 77 -4.73 7.19 11.27
C ALA A 77 -3.62 7.33 10.22
N MET A 78 -3.84 6.88 8.99
CA MET A 78 -2.89 7.05 7.88
C MET A 78 -2.64 8.52 7.57
N LYS A 79 -3.69 9.34 7.48
CA LYS A 79 -3.58 10.80 7.26
C LYS A 79 -2.77 11.48 8.36
N ALA A 80 -3.13 11.22 9.62
CA ALA A 80 -2.42 11.79 10.77
C ALA A 80 -0.93 11.40 10.79
N GLN A 81 -0.60 10.15 10.44
CA GLN A 81 0.78 9.69 10.41
C GLN A 81 1.58 10.35 9.28
N LEU A 82 0.99 10.52 8.09
CA LEU A 82 1.64 11.19 6.95
C LEU A 82 1.92 12.66 7.24
N GLU A 83 1.05 13.33 8.00
CA GLU A 83 1.27 14.70 8.48
C GLU A 83 2.39 14.77 9.54
N THR A 84 2.55 13.72 10.35
CA THR A 84 3.50 13.73 11.48
C THR A 84 4.90 13.29 11.08
N ARG A 85 5.04 12.26 10.22
CA ARG A 85 6.35 11.62 10.00
C ARG A 85 6.48 10.95 8.63
N SER A 86 7.49 11.39 7.88
CA SER A 86 8.00 10.68 6.70
C SER A 86 8.66 9.34 7.07
N PRO A 87 8.62 8.33 6.19
CA PRO A 87 9.26 7.03 6.46
C PRO A 87 10.75 7.23 6.76
N SER A 88 11.14 6.82 7.97
CA SER A 88 12.53 6.90 8.44
C SER A 88 13.16 5.52 8.42
N ARG A 89 14.46 5.44 8.10
CA ARG A 89 15.24 4.20 8.19
C ARG A 89 15.06 3.56 9.59
N PRO A 90 14.71 2.27 9.70
CA PRO A 90 14.71 1.61 10.99
C PRO A 90 16.14 1.63 11.57
N PRO A 91 16.30 1.75 12.90
CA PRO A 91 17.61 1.64 13.51
C PRO A 91 18.23 0.28 13.12
N PRO A 92 19.56 0.21 12.94
CA PRO A 92 20.21 -1.08 12.70
C PRO A 92 19.85 -2.06 13.82
N PRO A 93 19.77 -3.37 13.55
CA PRO A 93 19.40 -4.36 14.54
C PRO A 93 20.24 -4.17 15.80
N THR A 94 19.58 -3.90 16.92
CA THR A 94 20.25 -3.75 18.20
C THR A 94 20.89 -5.07 18.56
N LEU A 95 22.23 -5.10 18.66
CA LEU A 95 22.96 -6.28 19.11
C LEU A 95 22.44 -6.74 20.50
N PRO A 96 22.46 -8.06 20.78
CA PRO A 96 22.12 -8.61 22.09
C PRO A 96 22.87 -7.88 23.20
N ALA A 97 22.21 -7.66 24.34
CA ALA A 97 22.75 -6.90 25.48
C ALA A 97 24.14 -7.40 25.93
N GLU A 98 24.42 -8.68 25.73
CA GLU A 98 25.69 -9.35 26.06
C GLU A 98 26.90 -8.77 25.30
N LYS A 99 26.73 -8.33 24.05
CA LYS A 99 27.79 -7.69 23.25
C LYS A 99 27.96 -6.20 23.50
N ARG A 100 27.13 -5.58 24.36
CA ARG A 100 27.27 -4.16 24.72
C ARG A 100 28.32 -3.92 25.81
N ARG A 101 28.63 -4.92 26.63
CA ARG A 101 29.58 -4.79 27.77
C ARG A 101 31.05 -4.85 27.37
N SER A 102 31.39 -5.43 26.21
CA SER A 102 32.79 -5.54 25.76
C SER A 102 33.28 -4.33 24.97
N ALA A 103 32.40 -3.41 24.55
CA ALA A 103 32.77 -2.21 23.80
C ALA A 103 33.08 -0.98 24.68
N SER A 104 32.96 -1.11 26.01
CA SER A 104 33.18 0.00 26.96
C SER A 104 34.43 -0.15 27.83
N SER A 105 35.32 -1.11 27.54
CA SER A 105 36.52 -1.37 28.37
C SER A 105 37.86 -1.11 27.67
N THR A 106 37.88 -0.41 26.54
CA THR A 106 39.14 0.05 25.91
C THR A 106 39.21 1.56 25.97
N GLY A 107 39.51 2.09 27.16
CA GLY A 107 39.57 3.54 27.40
C GLY A 107 40.01 3.90 28.80
N ALA A 108 41.05 3.24 29.33
CA ALA A 108 41.73 3.67 30.55
C ALA A 108 43.16 3.14 30.58
N GLY A 109 44.04 3.73 29.75
CA GLY A 109 45.49 3.56 29.79
C GLY A 109 46.10 4.94 29.53
N GLY A 110 46.65 5.55 30.57
CA GLY A 110 46.95 6.98 30.61
C GLY A 110 48.23 7.42 29.90
N LEU A 111 48.58 8.68 30.13
CA LEU A 111 49.91 9.22 30.43
C LEU A 111 49.84 10.75 30.33
N GLN A 112 50.23 11.39 31.45
CA GLN A 112 50.79 12.74 31.63
C GLN A 112 50.05 13.94 31.04
#